data_AF-A0A0N4Y0M2-F1
#
_entry.id   AF-A0A0N4Y0M2-F1
#
_cell.length_a   1.000
_cell.length_b   1.000
_cell.length_c   1.000
_cell.angle_alpha   90.00
_cell.angle_beta   90.00
_cell.angle_gamma   90.00
#
_symmetry.space_group_name_H-M   'P 1'
#
loop_
_entity.id
_entity.type
_entity.pdbx_description
1 polymer ?
#
loop_
_entity_poly.entity_id
_entity_poly.type
_entity_poly.pdbx_seq_one_letter_code
_entity_poly.pdbx_strand_id
1 'polypeptide(L)'
;MPDVTAAGPLLAASCYYGLVLGTAEISRRVLDRTVSKKSPFHRFLIEVFGTAQICTCVFENALIVQHYGVSSFFIVTSVLGFLFSSTGRGSYGTPLSPIEMLYYGEMRQVLSRFLLLLFAEVVGGAVAWNIAKVLWFHSLHYSQAHMEMFVKSQNMCSIVLKRDFLVSLAFEVAGCFAMRLVLPKLPSNAAKFLAPAFVASLFSFGEFHHVTVIKQQRREIGRMEGFSDQNCFLEPFIPMLVFG
;
A
#
# COMPACT_ATOMS: atom_id res chain seq x y z
N MET A 1 -2.09 -35.52 6.51
CA MET A 1 -3.09 -34.45 6.60
C MET A 1 -2.39 -33.14 6.24
N PRO A 2 -2.28 -32.81 4.95
CA PRO A 2 -1.74 -31.53 4.53
C PRO A 2 -2.86 -30.45 4.63
N ASP A 3 -2.49 -29.17 4.55
CA ASP A 3 -3.36 -28.04 4.19
C ASP A 3 -4.02 -27.16 5.26
N VAL A 4 -3.87 -27.42 6.57
CA VAL A 4 -4.33 -26.44 7.59
C VAL A 4 -3.23 -25.43 7.95
N THR A 5 -1.97 -25.82 7.88
CA THR A 5 -0.82 -24.96 8.23
C THR A 5 -0.45 -23.96 7.12
N ALA A 6 -0.72 -24.27 5.85
CA ALA A 6 -0.46 -23.37 4.72
C ALA A 6 -1.61 -22.39 4.42
N ALA A 7 -2.85 -22.71 4.82
CA ALA A 7 -4.03 -21.86 4.58
C ALA A 7 -4.25 -20.81 5.69
N GLY A 8 -3.72 -21.04 6.89
CA GLY A 8 -3.88 -20.13 8.04
C GLY A 8 -3.48 -18.68 7.76
N PRO A 9 -2.27 -18.40 7.22
CA PRO A 9 -1.84 -17.02 6.95
C PRO A 9 -2.68 -16.34 5.86
N LEU A 10 -3.11 -17.07 4.84
CA LEU A 10 -3.94 -16.53 3.76
C LEU A 10 -5.37 -16.22 4.24
N LEU A 11 -5.93 -17.06 5.10
CA LEU A 11 -7.22 -16.80 5.74
C LEU A 11 -7.15 -15.58 6.66
N ALA A 12 -6.09 -15.49 7.49
CA ALA A 12 -5.86 -14.34 8.35
C ALA A 12 -5.72 -13.04 7.55
N ALA A 13 -4.95 -13.05 6.47
CA ALA A 13 -4.82 -11.92 5.56
C ALA A 13 -6.14 -11.58 4.85
N SER A 14 -6.92 -12.59 4.43
CA SER A 14 -8.24 -12.37 3.80
C SER A 14 -9.22 -11.70 4.77
N CYS A 15 -9.25 -12.14 6.03
CA CYS A 15 -10.03 -11.50 7.08
C CYS A 15 -9.53 -10.08 7.37
N TYR A 16 -8.22 -9.87 7.38
CA TYR A 16 -7.60 -8.55 7.54
C TYR A 16 -8.08 -7.59 6.43
N TYR A 17 -7.95 -7.96 5.16
CA TYR A 17 -8.43 -7.15 4.05
C TYR A 17 -9.94 -6.90 4.12
N GLY A 18 -10.72 -7.93 4.44
CA GLY A 18 -12.17 -7.82 4.58
C GLY A 18 -12.58 -6.81 5.66
N LEU A 19 -11.91 -6.82 6.81
CA LEU A 19 -12.14 -5.86 7.89
C LEU A 19 -11.77 -4.43 7.48
N VAL A 20 -10.61 -4.24 6.84
CA VAL A 20 -10.17 -2.92 6.39
C VAL A 20 -11.09 -2.34 5.32
N LEU A 21 -11.45 -3.14 4.31
CA LEU A 21 -12.38 -2.73 3.26
C LEU A 21 -13.79 -2.45 3.82
N GLY A 22 -14.28 -3.32 4.70
CA GLY A 22 -15.60 -3.19 5.31
C GLY A 22 -15.71 -1.94 6.19
N THR A 23 -14.72 -1.72 7.07
CA THR A 23 -14.70 -0.54 7.94
C THR A 23 -14.56 0.76 7.13
N ALA A 24 -13.73 0.77 6.08
CA ALA A 24 -13.62 1.94 5.21
C ALA A 24 -14.91 2.24 4.44
N GLU A 25 -15.60 1.22 3.90
CA GLU A 25 -16.89 1.41 3.22
C GLU A 25 -17.98 1.90 4.19
N ILE A 26 -18.03 1.35 5.40
CA ILE A 26 -18.95 1.82 6.44
C ILE A 26 -18.66 3.28 6.80
N SER A 27 -17.40 3.64 7.06
CA SER A 27 -17.00 5.02 7.38
C SER A 27 -17.39 6.00 6.27
N ARG A 28 -17.18 5.64 5.00
CA ARG A 28 -17.62 6.46 3.86
C ARG A 28 -19.13 6.62 3.78
N ARG A 29 -19.90 5.55 4.01
CA ARG A 29 -21.37 5.61 4.03
C ARG A 29 -21.90 6.47 5.18
N VAL A 30 -21.28 6.39 6.36
CA VAL A 30 -21.62 7.25 7.50
C VAL A 30 -21.32 8.70 7.14
N LEU A 31 -20.14 8.98 6.57
CA LEU A 31 -19.75 10.31 6.15
C LEU A 31 -20.70 10.91 5.10
N ASP A 32 -21.12 10.12 4.10
CA ASP A 32 -22.09 10.52 3.08
C ASP A 32 -23.45 10.90 3.66
N ARG A 33 -23.81 10.36 4.84
CA ARG A 33 -25.07 10.66 5.54
C ARG A 33 -24.95 11.84 6.52
N THR A 34 -23.77 12.05 7.12
CA THR A 34 -23.58 13.06 8.17
C THR A 34 -23.07 14.39 7.65
N VAL A 35 -22.30 14.42 6.55
CA VAL A 35 -21.64 15.63 6.05
C VAL A 35 -22.04 15.92 4.60
N SER A 36 -22.29 17.20 4.30
CA SER A 36 -22.58 17.64 2.94
C SER A 36 -21.41 17.38 1.98
N LYS A 37 -21.69 16.75 0.84
CA LYS A 37 -20.70 16.40 -0.19
C LYS A 37 -19.95 17.58 -0.79
N LYS A 38 -20.50 18.80 -0.69
CA LYS A 38 -19.87 20.03 -1.18
C LYS A 38 -18.84 20.61 -0.20
N SER A 39 -18.77 20.09 1.03
CA SER A 39 -17.87 20.60 2.05
C SER A 39 -16.41 20.19 1.77
N PRO A 40 -15.43 21.09 1.94
CA PRO A 40 -14.02 20.71 1.87
C PRO A 40 -13.65 19.66 2.93
N PHE A 41 -14.34 19.66 4.07
CA PHE A 41 -14.16 18.67 5.12
C PHE A 41 -14.63 17.26 4.71
N HIS A 42 -15.68 17.17 3.89
CA HIS A 42 -16.10 15.89 3.33
C HIS A 42 -15.01 15.32 2.40
N ARG A 43 -14.44 16.17 1.53
CA ARG A 43 -13.34 15.76 0.65
C ARG A 43 -12.09 15.34 1.42
N PHE A 44 -11.74 16.08 2.48
CA PHE A 44 -10.67 15.73 3.41
C PHE A 44 -10.84 14.32 3.96
N LEU A 45 -12.01 14.01 4.54
CA LEU A 45 -12.25 12.71 5.17
C LEU A 45 -12.31 11.55 4.17
N ILE A 46 -12.85 11.77 2.96
CA ILE A 46 -12.80 10.77 1.89
C ILE A 46 -11.35 10.41 1.55
N GLU A 47 -10.46 11.40 1.49
CA GLU A 47 -9.03 11.21 1.21
C GLU A 47 -8.30 10.49 2.35
N VAL A 48 -8.59 10.86 3.61
CA VAL A 48 -8.09 10.15 4.80
C VAL A 48 -8.50 8.68 4.76
N PHE A 49 -9.78 8.38 4.52
CA PHE A 49 -10.27 6.99 4.50
C PHE A 49 -9.76 6.19 3.31
N GLY A 50 -9.63 6.81 2.12
CA GLY A 50 -9.01 6.21 0.95
C GLY A 50 -7.55 5.85 1.20
N THR A 51 -6.76 6.83 1.64
CA THR A 51 -5.35 6.64 1.96
C THR A 51 -5.16 5.61 3.06
N ALA A 52 -5.93 5.71 4.15
CA ALA A 52 -5.82 4.76 5.26
C ALA A 52 -6.14 3.32 4.83
N GLN A 53 -7.17 3.12 4.00
CA GLN A 53 -7.52 1.81 3.47
C GLN A 53 -6.39 1.21 2.62
N ILE A 54 -5.87 1.98 1.65
CA ILE A 54 -4.81 1.51 0.75
C ILE A 54 -3.56 1.17 1.56
N CYS A 55 -3.10 2.09 2.40
CA CYS A 55 -1.87 1.93 3.18
C CYS A 55 -1.96 0.73 4.14
N THR A 56 -3.10 0.56 4.80
CA THR A 56 -3.31 -0.58 5.72
C THR A 56 -3.22 -1.91 4.97
N CYS A 57 -3.82 -2.01 3.78
CA CYS A 57 -3.70 -3.21 2.95
C CYS A 57 -2.27 -3.46 2.44
N VAL A 58 -1.50 -2.42 2.11
CA VAL A 58 -0.11 -2.57 1.66
C VAL A 58 0.78 -3.14 2.77
N PHE A 59 0.55 -2.77 4.03
CA PHE A 59 1.27 -3.36 5.17
C PHE A 59 1.09 -4.88 5.25
N GLU A 60 -0.11 -5.38 4.96
CA GLU A 60 -0.40 -6.82 4.93
C GLU A 60 0.16 -7.51 3.67
N ASN A 61 0.22 -6.80 2.53
CA ASN A 61 0.83 -7.34 1.31
C ASN A 61 2.31 -7.74 1.49
N ALA A 62 3.04 -7.05 2.38
CA ALA A 62 4.40 -7.42 2.75
C ALA A 62 4.51 -8.84 3.32
N LEU A 63 3.52 -9.28 4.10
CA LEU A 63 3.45 -10.63 4.65
C LEU A 63 3.16 -11.66 3.56
N ILE A 64 2.28 -11.32 2.62
CA ILE A 64 1.96 -12.19 1.48
C ILE A 64 3.21 -12.47 0.62
N VAL A 65 4.03 -11.45 0.34
CA VAL A 65 5.28 -11.62 -0.41
C VAL A 65 6.24 -12.55 0.32
N GLN A 66 6.37 -12.40 1.64
CA GLN A 66 7.31 -13.18 2.44
C GLN A 66 6.93 -14.68 2.50
N HIS A 67 5.64 -15.00 2.62
CA HIS A 67 5.19 -16.39 2.78
C HIS A 67 4.79 -17.09 1.47
N TYR A 68 4.18 -16.37 0.53
CA TYR A 68 3.62 -16.94 -0.71
C TYR A 68 4.34 -16.48 -1.97
N GLY A 69 5.29 -15.54 -1.86
CA GLY A 69 6.08 -15.06 -2.97
C GLY A 69 5.39 -14.01 -3.85
N VAL A 70 6.11 -13.62 -4.91
CA VAL A 70 5.77 -12.47 -5.75
C VAL A 70 4.54 -12.72 -6.64
N SER A 71 4.29 -13.97 -7.04
CA SER A 71 3.10 -14.33 -7.84
C SER A 71 1.79 -14.10 -7.07
N SER A 72 1.76 -14.43 -5.77
CA SER A 72 0.60 -14.19 -4.92
C SER A 72 0.39 -12.71 -4.65
N PHE A 73 1.48 -11.95 -4.49
CA PHE A 73 1.43 -10.50 -4.38
C PHE A 73 0.84 -9.83 -5.63
N PHE A 74 1.19 -10.30 -6.83
CA PHE A 74 0.59 -9.81 -8.07
C PHE A 74 -0.94 -9.98 -8.08
N ILE A 75 -1.40 -11.19 -7.74
CA ILE A 75 -2.83 -11.53 -7.74
C ILE A 75 -3.58 -10.68 -6.70
N VAL A 76 -3.09 -10.66 -5.46
CA VAL A 76 -3.72 -9.92 -4.35
C VAL A 76 -3.75 -8.42 -4.65
N THR A 77 -2.65 -7.84 -5.13
CA THR A 77 -2.58 -6.42 -5.48
C THR A 77 -3.50 -6.07 -6.65
N SER A 78 -3.63 -6.94 -7.65
CA SER A 78 -4.56 -6.74 -8.76
C SER A 78 -6.03 -6.74 -8.29
N VAL A 79 -6.40 -7.68 -7.42
CA VAL A 79 -7.75 -7.77 -6.85
C VAL A 79 -8.06 -6.56 -5.97
N LEU A 80 -7.14 -6.20 -5.06
CA LEU A 80 -7.29 -5.02 -4.21
C LEU A 80 -7.37 -3.74 -5.03
N GLY A 81 -6.54 -3.57 -6.05
CA GLY A 81 -6.59 -2.40 -6.93
C GLY A 81 -7.92 -2.28 -7.67
N PHE A 82 -8.51 -3.40 -8.11
CA PHE A 82 -9.87 -3.41 -8.66
C PHE A 82 -10.91 -2.97 -7.62
N LEU A 83 -10.83 -3.51 -6.40
CA LEU A 83 -11.72 -3.12 -5.31
C LEU A 83 -11.58 -1.65 -4.93
N PHE A 84 -10.35 -1.11 -4.92
CA PHE A 84 -10.08 0.31 -4.66
C PHE A 84 -10.64 1.20 -5.77
N SER A 85 -10.44 0.81 -7.03
CA SER A 85 -11.04 1.51 -8.18
C SER A 85 -12.57 1.56 -8.10
N SER A 86 -13.18 0.48 -7.60
CA SER A 86 -14.64 0.42 -7.44
C SER A 86 -15.17 1.15 -6.20
N THR A 87 -14.40 1.21 -5.10
CA THR A 87 -14.88 1.71 -3.79
C THR A 87 -14.35 3.10 -3.41
N GLY A 88 -13.34 3.61 -4.12
CA GLY A 88 -12.58 4.80 -3.76
C GLY A 88 -13.36 6.12 -3.77
N ARG A 89 -14.58 6.17 -4.34
CA ARG A 89 -15.43 7.39 -4.46
C ARG A 89 -14.66 8.65 -4.91
N GLY A 90 -13.62 8.46 -5.72
CA GLY A 90 -12.77 9.54 -6.22
C GLY A 90 -11.73 10.08 -5.23
N SER A 91 -11.37 9.36 -4.17
CA SER A 91 -10.11 9.59 -3.42
C SER A 91 -8.92 9.35 -4.35
N TYR A 92 -7.88 10.16 -4.20
CA TYR A 92 -6.63 10.00 -4.94
C TYR A 92 -5.80 8.88 -4.32
N GLY A 93 -5.52 8.93 -3.02
CA GLY A 93 -4.68 7.94 -2.34
C GLY A 93 -3.19 8.13 -2.62
N THR A 94 -2.80 9.25 -3.23
CA THR A 94 -1.41 9.62 -3.49
C THR A 94 -1.20 11.12 -3.60
N PRO A 95 -0.05 11.63 -3.15
CA PRO A 95 0.33 13.03 -3.33
C PRO A 95 0.65 13.38 -4.79
N LEU A 96 0.98 12.41 -5.65
CA LEU A 96 1.38 12.66 -7.04
C LEU A 96 0.26 13.33 -7.86
N SER A 97 -0.97 12.81 -7.78
CA SER A 97 -2.12 13.35 -8.52
C SER A 97 -2.44 14.81 -8.14
N PRO A 98 -2.50 15.20 -6.86
CA PRO A 98 -2.58 16.59 -6.45
C PRO A 98 -1.41 17.47 -6.92
N ILE A 99 -0.16 16.95 -6.93
CA ILE A 99 1.03 17.68 -7.41
C ILE A 99 0.93 17.95 -8.92
N GLU A 100 0.50 16.96 -9.71
CA GLU A 100 0.31 17.14 -11.16
C GLU A 100 -0.79 18.16 -11.45
N MET A 101 -1.90 18.12 -10.73
CA MET A 101 -2.98 19.12 -10.87
C MET A 101 -2.52 20.54 -10.51
N LEU A 102 -1.55 20.67 -9.60
CA LEU A 102 -0.90 21.95 -9.29
C LEU A 102 0.03 22.40 -10.42
N TYR A 103 0.83 21.48 -10.98
CA TYR A 103 1.81 21.78 -12.03
C TYR A 103 1.15 22.14 -13.38
N TYR A 104 0.12 21.40 -13.81
CA TYR A 104 -0.62 21.68 -15.04
C TYR A 104 -1.56 22.89 -14.94
N GLY A 105 -1.62 23.55 -13.77
CA GLY A 105 -2.33 24.82 -13.59
C GLY A 105 -3.85 24.70 -13.44
N GLU A 106 -4.44 23.50 -13.45
CA GLU A 106 -5.87 23.30 -13.22
C GLU A 106 -6.30 23.68 -11.79
N MET A 107 -5.37 23.64 -10.82
CA MET A 107 -5.61 23.97 -9.40
C MET A 107 -4.92 25.27 -8.93
N ARG A 108 -4.54 26.18 -9.84
CA ARG A 108 -3.75 27.39 -9.51
C ARG A 108 -4.41 28.34 -8.50
N GLN A 109 -5.72 28.22 -8.28
CA GLN A 109 -6.50 29.16 -7.46
C GLN A 109 -6.70 28.73 -5.99
N VAL A 110 -6.28 27.52 -5.57
CA VAL A 110 -6.56 27.05 -4.20
C VAL A 110 -5.43 26.21 -3.60
N LEU A 111 -4.27 26.82 -3.35
CA LEU A 111 -3.14 26.20 -2.62
C LEU A 111 -3.58 25.56 -1.29
N SER A 112 -4.58 26.14 -0.63
CA SER A 112 -5.17 25.59 0.59
C SER A 112 -5.83 24.23 0.41
N ARG A 113 -6.40 23.91 -0.77
CA ARG A 113 -6.96 22.59 -1.08
C ARG A 113 -5.86 21.55 -1.30
N PHE A 114 -4.79 21.94 -1.99
CA PHE A 114 -3.62 21.08 -2.18
C PHE A 114 -3.01 20.70 -0.82
N LEU A 115 -2.75 21.69 0.04
CA LEU A 115 -2.21 21.45 1.38
C LEU A 115 -3.16 20.60 2.24
N LEU A 116 -4.47 20.79 2.10
CA LEU A 116 -5.47 20.01 2.83
C LEU A 116 -5.53 18.55 2.37
N LEU A 117 -5.36 18.27 1.07
CA LEU A 117 -5.25 16.90 0.55
C LEU A 117 -3.94 16.24 0.99
N LEU A 118 -2.82 16.94 0.89
CA LEU A 118 -1.53 16.42 1.35
C LEU A 118 -1.55 16.14 2.85
N PHE A 119 -2.16 17.03 3.64
CA PHE A 119 -2.36 16.79 5.07
C PHE A 119 -3.28 15.58 5.32
N ALA A 120 -4.33 15.40 4.51
CA ALA A 120 -5.22 14.24 4.61
C ALA A 120 -4.47 12.93 4.37
N GLU A 121 -3.57 12.90 3.41
CA GLU A 121 -2.76 11.72 3.08
C GLU A 121 -1.76 11.40 4.19
N VAL A 122 -1.07 12.41 4.73
CA VAL A 122 -0.15 12.24 5.86
C VAL A 122 -0.90 11.70 7.09
N VAL A 123 -2.07 12.27 7.40
CA VAL A 123 -2.93 11.78 8.49
C VAL A 123 -3.43 10.36 8.20
N GLY A 124 -3.86 10.09 6.97
CA GLY A 124 -4.32 8.77 6.53
C GLY A 124 -3.24 7.70 6.68
N GLY A 125 -2.01 7.98 6.27
CA GLY A 125 -0.86 7.09 6.44
C GLY A 125 -0.47 6.87 7.91
N ALA A 126 -0.48 7.93 8.72
CA ALA A 126 -0.22 7.81 10.15
C ALA A 126 -1.30 6.99 10.89
N VAL A 127 -2.57 7.18 10.52
CA VAL A 127 -3.69 6.39 11.05
C VAL A 127 -3.58 4.94 10.57
N ALA A 128 -3.25 4.70 9.30
CA ALA A 128 -3.05 3.35 8.75
C ALA A 128 -2.03 2.53 9.53
N TRP A 129 -0.89 3.15 9.90
CA TRP A 129 0.12 2.49 10.72
C TRP A 129 -0.43 2.03 12.07
N ASN A 130 -1.26 2.86 12.71
CA ASN A 130 -1.87 2.49 13.98
C ASN A 130 -2.94 1.41 13.82
N ILE A 131 -3.76 1.48 12.77
CA ILE A 131 -4.75 0.44 12.44
C ILE A 131 -4.04 -0.89 12.19
N ALA A 132 -2.96 -0.90 11.41
CA ALA A 132 -2.21 -2.10 11.11
C ALA A 132 -1.66 -2.77 12.38
N LYS A 133 -1.05 -2.00 13.29
CA LYS A 133 -0.58 -2.52 14.59
C LYS A 133 -1.70 -3.11 15.43
N VAL A 134 -2.86 -2.45 15.49
CA VAL A 134 -4.01 -2.94 16.26
C VAL A 134 -4.55 -4.23 15.64
N LEU A 135 -4.65 -4.30 14.32
CA LEU A 135 -5.09 -5.51 13.63
C LEU A 135 -4.11 -6.66 13.85
N TRP A 136 -2.80 -6.43 13.72
CA TRP A 136 -1.78 -7.44 14.01
C TRP A 136 -1.80 -7.89 15.46
N PHE A 137 -2.06 -6.98 16.41
CA PHE A 137 -2.23 -7.32 17.83
C PHE A 137 -3.44 -8.24 18.08
N HIS A 138 -4.56 -7.99 17.40
CA HIS A 138 -5.73 -8.85 17.54
C HIS A 138 -5.56 -10.19 16.81
N SER A 139 -4.73 -10.25 15.77
CA SER A 139 -4.48 -11.47 15.00
C SER A 139 -3.28 -12.30 15.48
N LEU A 140 -2.62 -11.93 16.57
CA LEU A 140 -1.44 -12.62 17.15
C LEU A 140 -1.65 -14.12 17.35
N HIS A 141 -2.84 -14.52 17.81
CA HIS A 141 -3.16 -15.91 18.12
C HIS A 141 -3.39 -16.77 16.86
N TYR A 142 -3.66 -16.13 15.71
CA TYR A 142 -4.03 -16.82 14.47
C TYR A 142 -2.85 -17.01 13.52
N SER A 143 -1.83 -16.15 13.58
CA SER A 143 -0.67 -16.22 12.69
C SER A 143 0.61 -15.80 13.40
N GLN A 144 1.62 -16.66 13.36
CA GLN A 144 2.96 -16.34 13.85
C GLN A 144 3.58 -15.16 13.07
N ALA A 145 3.24 -14.99 11.79
CA ALA A 145 3.69 -13.88 10.98
C ALA A 145 3.19 -12.51 11.49
N HIS A 146 1.96 -12.45 12.02
CA HIS A 146 1.42 -11.23 12.62
C HIS A 146 2.12 -10.89 13.94
N MET A 147 2.51 -11.91 14.71
CA MET A 147 3.32 -11.73 15.92
C MET A 147 4.70 -11.15 15.62
N GLU A 148 5.40 -11.70 14.64
CA GLU A 148 6.71 -11.19 14.22
C GLU A 148 6.62 -9.72 13.76
N MET A 149 5.61 -9.38 12.95
CA MET A 149 5.39 -8.00 12.50
C MET A 149 5.04 -7.06 13.66
N PHE A 150 4.21 -7.50 14.60
CA PHE A 150 3.86 -6.70 15.77
C PHE A 150 5.07 -6.43 16.66
N VAL A 151 5.84 -7.46 17.04
CA VAL A 151 7.05 -7.31 17.87
C VAL A 151 8.04 -6.36 17.20
N LYS A 152 8.23 -6.52 15.90
CA LYS A 152 9.11 -5.69 15.09
C LYS A 152 8.64 -4.25 14.97
N SER A 153 7.32 -4.01 14.95
CA SER A 153 6.76 -2.65 14.97
C SER A 153 6.97 -1.89 16.29
N GLN A 154 7.21 -2.60 17.40
CA GLN A 154 7.49 -2.01 18.72
C GLN A 154 8.95 -1.56 18.87
N ASN A 155 9.87 -2.24 18.18
CA ASN A 155 11.28 -1.87 18.18
C ASN A 155 11.47 -0.66 17.24
N MET A 156 12.08 0.41 17.75
CA MET A 156 12.20 1.70 17.06
C MET A 156 12.63 1.58 15.59
N CYS A 157 11.95 2.31 14.71
CA CYS A 157 12.27 2.38 13.29
C CYS A 157 13.63 3.05 13.06
N SER A 158 14.61 2.29 12.57
CA SER A 158 15.70 2.84 11.76
C SER A 158 15.37 2.63 10.29
N ILE A 159 15.67 3.64 9.46
CA ILE A 159 15.56 3.54 8.01
C ILE A 159 16.74 2.67 7.56
N VAL A 160 16.53 1.36 7.54
CA VAL A 160 17.48 0.41 6.95
C VAL A 160 16.97 0.11 5.55
N LEU A 161 17.39 0.93 4.58
CA LEU A 161 17.22 0.56 3.18
C LEU A 161 18.09 -0.68 2.92
N LYS A 162 17.47 -1.80 2.53
CA LYS A 162 18.19 -3.01 2.12
C LYS A 162 18.97 -2.82 0.80
N ARG A 163 18.73 -1.73 0.09
CA ARG A 163 19.28 -1.42 -1.24
C ARG A 163 19.79 0.01 -1.29
N ASP A 164 20.74 0.28 -2.17
CA ASP A 164 21.17 1.64 -2.47
C ASP A 164 19.98 2.53 -2.82
N PHE A 165 19.87 3.63 -2.10
CA PHE A 165 18.81 4.63 -2.25
C PHE A 165 18.59 5.03 -3.71
N LEU A 166 19.66 5.15 -4.50
CA LEU A 166 19.61 5.50 -5.92
C LEU A 166 18.85 4.48 -6.78
N VAL A 167 19.01 3.19 -6.50
CA VAL A 167 18.33 2.14 -7.26
C VAL A 167 16.84 2.13 -6.92
N SER A 168 16.48 2.27 -5.64
CA SER A 168 15.09 2.41 -5.21
C SER A 168 14.43 3.65 -5.83
N LEU A 169 15.11 4.80 -5.80
CA LEU A 169 14.65 6.02 -6.42
C LEU A 169 14.42 5.86 -7.93
N ALA A 170 15.35 5.20 -8.64
CA ALA A 170 15.22 4.96 -10.07
C ALA A 170 14.02 4.07 -10.41
N PHE A 171 13.74 3.04 -9.61
CA PHE A 171 12.56 2.19 -9.79
C PHE A 171 11.25 2.97 -9.61
N GLU A 172 11.19 3.84 -8.60
CA GLU A 172 10.01 4.67 -8.36
C GLU A 172 9.78 5.66 -9.49
N VAL A 173 10.83 6.38 -9.92
CA VAL A 173 10.73 7.33 -11.05
C VAL A 173 10.30 6.62 -12.33
N ALA A 174 10.90 5.46 -12.65
CA ALA A 174 10.55 4.68 -13.82
C ALA A 174 9.12 4.13 -13.74
N GLY A 175 8.68 3.66 -12.57
CA GLY A 175 7.34 3.17 -12.32
C GLY A 175 6.28 4.26 -12.48
N CYS A 176 6.49 5.42 -11.84
CA CYS A 176 5.67 6.62 -12.01
C CYS A 176 5.51 6.99 -13.48
N PHE A 177 6.64 7.06 -14.19
CA PHE A 177 6.65 7.42 -15.61
C PHE A 177 5.90 6.40 -16.47
N ALA A 178 6.11 5.10 -16.26
CA ALA A 178 5.42 4.04 -16.96
C ALA A 178 3.90 4.09 -16.73
N MET A 179 3.45 4.33 -15.50
CA MET A 179 2.03 4.50 -15.18
C MET A 179 1.42 5.68 -15.92
N ARG A 180 2.10 6.84 -15.93
CA ARG A 180 1.58 8.04 -16.62
C ARG A 180 1.60 7.91 -18.15
N LEU A 181 2.45 7.06 -18.72
CA LEU A 181 2.43 6.78 -20.16
C LEU A 181 1.29 5.85 -20.59
N VAL A 182 0.96 4.86 -19.75
CA VAL A 182 0.04 3.76 -20.11
C VAL A 182 -1.39 4.04 -19.66
N LEU A 183 -1.59 4.51 -18.42
CA LEU A 183 -2.92 4.68 -17.84
C LEU A 183 -3.83 5.64 -18.62
N PRO A 184 -3.36 6.81 -19.11
CA PRO A 184 -4.20 7.71 -19.90
C PRO A 184 -4.61 7.16 -21.27
N LYS A 185 -3.86 6.17 -21.79
CA LYS A 185 -4.12 5.55 -23.09
C LYS A 185 -5.07 4.37 -23.01
N LEU A 186 -5.46 3.94 -21.80
CA LEU A 186 -6.39 2.83 -21.62
C LEU A 186 -7.82 3.28 -21.94
N PRO A 187 -8.58 2.49 -22.71
CA PRO A 187 -9.99 2.80 -22.96
C PRO A 187 -10.79 2.72 -21.66
N SER A 188 -11.69 3.69 -21.43
CA SER A 188 -12.45 3.85 -20.18
C SER A 188 -13.20 2.59 -19.73
N ASN A 189 -13.64 1.76 -20.67
CA ASN A 189 -14.34 0.51 -20.42
C ASN A 189 -13.43 -0.59 -19.84
N ALA A 190 -12.15 -0.62 -20.23
CA ALA A 190 -11.18 -1.62 -19.79
C ALA A 190 -10.23 -1.08 -18.70
N ALA A 191 -10.12 0.24 -18.56
CA ALA A 191 -9.23 0.88 -17.60
C ALA A 191 -9.47 0.41 -16.16
N LYS A 192 -10.73 0.16 -15.77
CA LYS A 192 -11.09 -0.35 -14.44
C LYS A 192 -10.45 -1.70 -14.08
N PHE A 193 -10.19 -2.56 -15.07
CA PHE A 193 -9.63 -3.90 -14.87
C PHE A 193 -8.15 -3.95 -15.22
N LEU A 194 -7.76 -3.29 -16.32
CA LEU A 194 -6.40 -3.30 -16.83
C LEU A 194 -5.46 -2.38 -16.04
N ALA A 195 -5.95 -1.26 -15.51
CA ALA A 195 -5.11 -0.37 -14.72
C ALA A 195 -4.60 -1.04 -13.43
N PRO A 196 -5.46 -1.67 -12.60
CA PRO A 196 -4.98 -2.42 -11.43
C PRO A 196 -3.99 -3.52 -11.76
N ALA A 197 -4.23 -4.28 -12.82
CA ALA A 197 -3.35 -5.38 -13.24
C ALA A 197 -1.99 -4.88 -13.77
N PHE A 198 -1.98 -3.79 -14.54
CA PHE A 198 -0.74 -3.16 -15.02
C PHE A 198 0.07 -2.58 -13.87
N VAL A 199 -0.59 -1.89 -12.94
CA VAL A 199 0.10 -1.34 -11.77
C VAL A 199 0.66 -2.48 -10.91
N ALA A 200 -0.14 -3.52 -10.63
CA ALA A 200 0.32 -4.69 -9.89
C ALA A 200 1.52 -5.40 -10.56
N SER A 201 1.62 -5.42 -11.90
CA SER A 201 2.75 -6.03 -12.60
C SER A 201 4.05 -5.24 -12.40
N LEU A 202 3.99 -3.90 -12.43
CA LEU A 202 5.14 -3.04 -12.12
C LEU A 202 5.64 -3.25 -10.68
N PHE A 203 4.71 -3.30 -9.71
CA PHE A 203 5.08 -3.59 -8.32
C PHE A 203 5.67 -4.98 -8.15
N SER A 204 5.07 -5.98 -8.79
CA SER A 204 5.58 -7.35 -8.73
C SER A 204 6.97 -7.46 -9.36
N PHE A 205 7.26 -6.69 -10.41
CA PHE A 205 8.58 -6.64 -11.01
C PHE A 205 9.62 -5.98 -10.07
N GLY A 206 9.26 -4.89 -9.40
CA GLY A 206 10.08 -4.28 -8.35
C GLY A 206 10.43 -5.28 -7.25
N GLU A 207 9.42 -5.99 -6.74
CA GLU A 207 9.60 -6.98 -5.68
C GLU A 207 10.29 -8.27 -6.11
N PHE A 208 10.10 -8.69 -7.36
CA PHE A 208 10.87 -9.80 -7.91
C PHE A 208 12.36 -9.48 -7.93
N HIS A 209 12.73 -8.27 -8.36
CA HIS A 209 14.12 -7.84 -8.37
C HIS A 209 14.67 -7.70 -6.94
N HIS A 210 13.85 -7.25 -5.99
CA HIS A 210 14.22 -7.15 -4.59
C HIS A 210 14.47 -8.54 -3.95
N VAL A 211 13.53 -9.48 -4.09
CA VAL A 211 13.64 -10.84 -3.54
C VAL A 211 14.83 -11.59 -4.15
N THR A 212 15.09 -11.40 -5.45
CA THR A 212 16.21 -12.03 -6.14
C THR A 212 17.55 -11.49 -5.65
N VAL A 213 17.69 -10.18 -5.49
CA VAL A 213 18.91 -9.56 -4.95
C VAL A 213 19.15 -9.95 -3.49
N ILE A 214 18.11 -10.00 -2.64
CA ILE A 214 18.25 -10.48 -1.26
C ILE A 214 18.68 -11.96 -1.24
N LYS A 215 18.08 -12.81 -2.07
CA LYS A 215 18.49 -14.23 -2.15
C LYS A 215 19.93 -14.37 -2.64
N GLN A 216 20.39 -13.48 -3.51
CA GLN A 216 21.76 -13.46 -4.02
C GLN A 216 22.75 -12.97 -2.95
N GLN A 217 22.46 -11.87 -2.26
CA GLN A 217 23.24 -11.41 -1.10
C GLN A 217 23.26 -12.44 0.03
N ARG A 218 22.13 -13.13 0.31
CA ARG A 218 22.07 -14.20 1.33
C ARG A 218 22.89 -15.43 0.92
N ARG A 219 23.04 -15.72 -0.39
CA ARG A 219 23.96 -16.78 -0.88
C ARG A 219 25.43 -16.37 -0.78
N GLU A 220 25.73 -15.10 -0.97
CA GLU A 220 27.11 -14.57 -0.85
C GLU A 220 27.53 -14.44 0.63
N ILE A 221 26.61 -14.03 1.50
CA ILE A 221 26.82 -13.85 2.94
C ILE A 221 26.61 -15.15 3.73
N GLY A 222 25.91 -16.14 3.21
CA GLY A 222 25.82 -17.49 3.81
C GLY A 222 27.16 -18.25 3.90
N ARG A 223 28.27 -17.62 3.48
CA ARG A 223 29.65 -18.05 3.71
C ARG A 223 30.30 -17.38 4.94
N MET A 224 29.65 -16.43 5.60
CA MET A 224 30.10 -15.81 6.85
C MET A 224 28.94 -15.70 7.84
N GLU A 225 29.08 -16.37 8.98
CA GLU A 225 28.05 -16.51 10.01
C GLU A 225 27.56 -15.17 10.59
N GLY A 226 26.27 -15.15 10.93
CA GLY A 226 25.71 -14.31 12.00
C GLY A 226 25.34 -12.88 11.62
N PHE A 227 24.15 -12.67 11.03
CA PHE A 227 23.50 -11.36 11.07
C PHE A 227 22.08 -11.45 11.62
N SER A 228 21.82 -10.63 12.65
CA SER A 228 20.56 -10.52 13.38
C SER A 228 19.50 -9.85 12.51
N ASP A 229 18.39 -10.55 12.29
CA ASP A 229 17.23 -10.10 11.50
C ASP A 229 16.44 -8.99 12.24
N GLN A 230 17.00 -7.78 12.36
CA GLN A 230 16.23 -6.58 12.74
C GLN A 230 15.57 -5.96 11.50
N ASN A 231 14.56 -6.69 11.07
CA ASN A 231 13.64 -6.53 9.94
C ASN A 231 13.03 -5.19 9.47
N CYS A 232 13.08 -4.03 10.14
CA CYS A 232 12.00 -3.00 10.07
C CYS A 232 11.44 -2.73 8.65
N PHE A 233 10.19 -3.15 8.40
CA PHE A 233 9.53 -3.10 7.09
C PHE A 233 8.93 -1.70 6.89
N LEU A 234 9.79 -0.73 6.58
CA LEU A 234 9.40 0.64 6.22
C LEU A 234 9.33 0.85 4.69
N GLU A 235 9.60 -0.19 3.89
CA GLU A 235 9.36 -0.20 2.44
C GLU A 235 7.90 0.02 1.98
N PRO A 236 6.83 -0.08 2.80
CA PRO A 236 5.50 0.34 2.36
C PRO A 236 5.36 1.84 2.11
N PHE A 237 6.30 2.67 2.60
CA PHE A 237 6.24 4.13 2.44
C PHE A 237 6.64 4.64 1.07
N ILE A 238 7.37 3.85 0.28
CA ILE A 238 7.83 4.32 -1.03
C ILE A 238 6.75 4.12 -2.12
N PRO A 239 6.00 3.00 -2.15
CA PRO A 239 4.81 2.87 -3.00
C PRO A 239 3.73 3.94 -2.72
N MET A 240 3.68 4.47 -1.48
CA MET A 240 2.72 5.51 -1.05
C MET A 240 2.81 6.81 -1.87
N LEU A 241 3.97 7.11 -2.47
CA LEU A 241 4.15 8.33 -3.26
C LEU A 241 3.49 8.29 -4.65
N VAL A 242 2.92 7.14 -5.06
CA VAL A 242 2.56 6.91 -6.48
C VAL A 242 1.10 6.47 -6.71
N PHE A 243 0.38 6.02 -5.69
CA PHE A 243 -0.90 5.30 -5.85
C PHE A 243 -2.18 6.12 -5.94
N GLY A 244 -2.30 6.94 -6.99
CA GLY A 244 -3.53 7.64 -7.34
C GLY A 244 -3.44 8.49 -8.57
#